data_AF-A0A2D9ILM5-F1
#
_entry.id   AF-A0A2D9ILM5-F1
#
_cell.length_a   1.000
_cell.length_b   1.000
_cell.length_c   1.000
_cell.angle_alpha   90.00
_cell.angle_beta   90.00
_cell.angle_gamma   90.00
#
_symmetry.space_group_name_H-M   'P 1'
#
loop_
_entity.id
_entity.type
_entity.pdbx_description
1 polymer ?
#
loop_
_entity_poly.entity_id
_entity_poly.type
_entity_poly.pdbx_seq_one_letter_code
_entity_poly.pdbx_strand_id
1 'polypeptide(L)'
;MEITTILVFLSCLISLIFLATVAWALIQINKQLSPIGGTPESFLAKLRLGLRAIDKQTSHLGEILKKINPNLEKIEGGLEQLAKNLKSK
;
A
#
# COMPACT_ATOMS: atom_id res chain seq x y z
N MET A 1 -14.87 -56.59 17.46
CA MET A 1 -14.10 -55.64 16.64
C MET A 1 -12.73 -55.51 17.25
N GLU A 2 -11.66 -55.73 16.50
CA GLU A 2 -10.31 -55.67 17.07
C GLU A 2 -9.93 -54.23 17.42
N ILE A 3 -9.11 -54.07 18.46
CA ILE A 3 -8.64 -52.75 18.97
C ILE A 3 -7.95 -51.96 17.85
N THR A 4 -7.20 -52.64 16.99
CA THR A 4 -6.56 -52.08 15.79
C THR A 4 -7.57 -51.46 14.83
N THR A 5 -8.72 -52.12 14.60
CA THR A 5 -9.77 -51.61 13.71
C THR A 5 -10.42 -50.34 14.27
N ILE A 6 -10.66 -50.28 15.59
CA ILE A 6 -11.16 -49.09 16.27
C ILE A 6 -10.19 -47.92 16.12
N LEU A 7 -8.89 -48.16 16.37
CA LEU A 7 -7.84 -47.15 16.28
C LEU A 7 -7.68 -46.63 14.85
N VAL A 8 -7.72 -47.50 13.85
CA VAL A 8 -7.65 -47.12 12.43
C VAL A 8 -8.86 -46.27 12.04
N PHE A 9 -10.07 -46.70 12.42
CA PHE A 9 -11.29 -45.95 12.13
C PHE A 9 -11.25 -44.54 12.77
N LEU A 10 -10.85 -44.45 14.04
CA LEU A 10 -10.72 -43.18 14.75
C LEU A 10 -9.66 -42.28 14.11
N SER A 11 -8.52 -42.84 13.70
CA SER A 11 -7.45 -42.08 13.02
C SER A 11 -7.90 -41.51 11.67
N CYS A 12 -8.67 -42.30 10.91
CA CYS A 12 -9.27 -41.86 9.66
C CYS A 12 -10.28 -40.72 9.90
N LEU A 13 -11.15 -40.87 10.90
CA LEU A 13 -12.13 -39.85 11.27
C LEU A 13 -11.45 -38.53 11.68
N ILE A 14 -10.42 -38.59 12.53
CA ILE A 14 -9.66 -37.41 12.97
C ILE A 14 -8.99 -36.72 11.77
N SER A 15 -8.41 -37.50 10.87
CA SER A 15 -7.75 -36.97 9.67
C SER A 15 -8.74 -36.24 8.76
N LEU A 16 -9.96 -36.75 8.61
CA LEU A 16 -11.04 -36.10 7.85
C LEU A 16 -11.50 -34.80 8.53
N ILE A 17 -11.68 -34.80 9.85
CA ILE A 17 -12.05 -33.59 10.62
C ILE A 17 -10.96 -32.52 10.47
N PHE A 18 -9.69 -32.91 10.55
CA PHE A 18 -8.57 -32.00 10.36
C PHE A 18 -8.60 -31.36 8.96
N LEU A 19 -8.76 -32.18 7.91
CA LEU A 19 -8.84 -31.68 6.53
C LEU A 19 -10.02 -30.73 6.35
N ALA A 20 -11.20 -31.07 6.88
CA ALA A 20 -12.38 -30.22 6.82
C ALA A 20 -12.14 -28.88 7.54
N THR A 21 -11.46 -28.89 8.69
CA THR A 21 -11.12 -27.68 9.45
C THR A 21 -10.17 -26.78 8.67
N VAL A 22 -9.13 -27.34 8.06
CA VAL A 22 -8.18 -26.59 7.21
C VAL A 22 -8.90 -26.00 6.00
N ALA A 23 -9.72 -26.78 5.31
CA ALA A 23 -10.49 -26.30 4.16
C ALA A 23 -11.43 -25.15 4.55
N TRP A 24 -12.12 -25.27 5.68
CA TRP A 24 -12.98 -24.21 6.20
C TRP A 24 -12.18 -22.92 6.50
N ALA A 25 -11.03 -23.04 7.16
CA ALA A 25 -10.17 -21.89 7.46
C ALA A 25 -9.68 -21.19 6.17
N LEU A 26 -9.25 -21.97 5.17
CA LEU A 26 -8.81 -21.42 3.87
C LEU A 26 -9.92 -20.69 3.14
N ILE A 27 -11.15 -21.21 3.18
CA ILE A 27 -12.33 -20.53 2.60
C ILE A 27 -12.55 -19.19 3.27
N GLN A 28 -12.45 -19.12 4.60
CA GLN A 28 -12.65 -17.85 5.33
C GLN A 28 -11.55 -16.84 5.00
N ILE A 29 -10.29 -17.28 4.98
CA ILE A 29 -9.14 -16.44 4.61
C ILE A 29 -9.32 -15.90 3.19
N ASN A 30 -9.70 -16.74 2.23
CA ASN A 30 -9.92 -16.32 0.86
C ASN A 30 -11.07 -15.30 0.73
N LYS A 31 -12.18 -15.50 1.46
CA LYS A 31 -13.28 -14.53 1.50
C LYS A 31 -12.84 -13.16 2.02
N GLN A 32 -11.95 -13.13 3.01
CA GLN A 32 -11.41 -11.88 3.56
C GLN A 32 -10.38 -11.22 2.62
N LEU A 33 -9.58 -12.01 1.90
CA LEU A 33 -8.58 -11.50 0.96
C LEU A 33 -9.18 -11.01 -0.36
N SER A 34 -10.28 -11.60 -0.83
CA SER A 34 -10.92 -11.26 -2.10
C SER A 34 -11.27 -9.77 -2.29
N PRO A 35 -11.78 -9.02 -1.29
CA PRO A 35 -11.97 -7.58 -1.43
C PRO A 35 -10.66 -6.79 -1.32
N ILE A 36 -9.62 -7.33 -0.67
CA ILE A 36 -8.32 -6.66 -0.49
C ILE A 36 -7.52 -6.69 -1.79
N GLY A 37 -7.42 -7.85 -2.43
CA GLY A 37 -6.59 -8.07 -3.61
C GLY A 37 -7.07 -9.20 -4.50
N GLY A 38 -6.39 -9.40 -5.63
CA GLY A 38 -6.66 -10.51 -6.57
C GLY A 38 -7.76 -10.24 -7.60
N THR A 39 -8.55 -9.17 -7.45
CA THR A 39 -9.56 -8.76 -8.42
C THR A 39 -9.38 -7.30 -8.88
N PRO A 40 -9.85 -6.93 -10.09
CA PRO A 40 -9.78 -5.55 -10.58
C PRO A 40 -10.53 -4.52 -9.71
N GLU A 41 -11.53 -4.97 -8.96
CA GLU A 41 -12.37 -4.11 -8.10
C GLU A 41 -11.87 -4.02 -6.65
N SER A 42 -10.83 -4.78 -6.32
CA SER A 42 -10.25 -4.84 -4.97
C SER A 42 -9.64 -3.51 -4.51
N PHE A 43 -9.49 -3.36 -3.19
CA PHE A 43 -8.90 -2.16 -2.58
C PHE A 43 -7.50 -1.86 -3.12
N LEU A 44 -6.63 -2.87 -3.25
CA LEU A 44 -5.29 -2.68 -3.78
C LEU A 44 -5.30 -2.25 -5.25
N ALA A 45 -6.25 -2.74 -6.05
CA ALA A 45 -6.40 -2.30 -7.44
C ALA A 45 -6.80 -0.81 -7.53
N LYS A 46 -7.74 -0.37 -6.67
CA LYS A 46 -8.13 1.04 -6.56
C LYS A 46 -6.98 1.91 -6.09
N LEU A 47 -6.24 1.49 -5.06
CA LEU A 47 -5.05 2.20 -4.57
C LEU A 47 -3.98 2.35 -5.66
N ARG A 48 -3.72 1.30 -6.44
CA ARG A 48 -2.78 1.37 -7.57
C ARG A 48 -3.19 2.41 -8.60
N LEU A 49 -4.47 2.46 -8.97
CA LEU A 49 -4.98 3.46 -9.91
C LEU A 49 -4.87 4.88 -9.34
N GLY A 50 -5.27 5.08 -8.08
CA GLY A 50 -5.16 6.36 -7.38
C GLY A 50 -3.71 6.84 -7.29
N LEU A 51 -2.78 5.96 -6.90
CA LEU A 51 -1.36 6.29 -6.82
C LEU A 51 -0.78 6.67 -8.19
N ARG A 52 -1.16 5.95 -9.25
CA ARG A 52 -0.74 6.28 -10.62
C ARG A 52 -1.29 7.64 -11.08
N ALA A 53 -2.51 7.98 -10.68
CA ALA A 53 -3.08 9.29 -10.99
C ALA A 53 -2.32 10.42 -10.27
N ILE A 54 -2.01 10.23 -8.98
CA ILE A 54 -1.19 11.16 -8.20
C ILE A 54 0.16 11.35 -8.87
N ASP A 55 0.89 10.27 -9.13
CA ASP A 55 2.21 10.33 -9.77
C ASP A 55 2.17 11.06 -11.12
N LYS A 56 1.18 10.76 -11.96
CA LYS A 56 0.98 11.48 -13.23
C LYS A 56 0.75 12.98 -13.01
N GLN A 57 -0.06 13.35 -12.02
CA GLN A 57 -0.38 14.74 -11.71
C GLN A 57 0.77 15.47 -11.01
N THR A 58 1.62 14.80 -10.25
CA THR A 58 2.67 15.44 -9.44
C THR A 58 4.07 15.30 -10.02
N SER A 59 4.27 14.43 -11.02
CA SER A 59 5.58 14.17 -11.65
C SER A 59 6.33 15.43 -12.09
N HIS A 60 5.60 16.43 -12.60
CA HIS A 60 6.14 17.68 -13.09
C HIS A 60 6.50 18.69 -11.98
N LEU A 61 6.01 18.50 -10.75
CA LEU A 61 6.26 19.43 -9.64
C LEU A 61 7.75 19.56 -9.34
N GLY A 62 8.52 18.47 -9.44
CA GLY A 62 9.97 18.50 -9.24
C GLY A 62 10.68 19.43 -10.21
N GLU A 63 10.28 19.45 -11.49
CA GLU A 63 10.84 20.38 -12.47
C GLU A 63 10.40 21.82 -12.23
N ILE A 64 9.15 22.03 -11.85
CA ILE A 64 8.65 23.36 -11.48
C ILE A 64 9.46 23.92 -10.31
N LEU A 65 9.67 23.13 -9.25
CA LEU A 65 10.43 23.54 -8.06
C LEU A 65 11.88 23.89 -8.41
N LYS A 66 12.53 23.13 -9.32
CA LYS A 66 13.87 23.45 -9.82
C LYS A 66 13.95 24.79 -10.55
N LYS A 67 12.85 25.24 -11.19
CA LYS A 67 12.79 26.54 -11.88
C LYS A 67 12.44 27.69 -10.92
N ILE A 68 11.56 27.44 -9.96
CA ILE A 68 11.05 28.48 -9.05
C ILE A 68 12.04 28.80 -7.93
N ASN A 69 12.64 27.79 -7.29
CA ASN A 69 13.52 28.01 -6.12
C ASN A 69 14.68 28.99 -6.41
N PRO A 70 15.45 28.86 -7.50
CA PRO A 70 16.54 29.78 -7.78
C PRO A 70 16.08 31.22 -8.03
N ASN A 71 14.86 31.40 -8.55
CA ASN A 71 14.30 32.73 -8.76
C ASN A 71 13.87 33.36 -7.42
N LEU A 72 13.30 32.58 -6.51
CA LEU A 72 12.96 33.05 -5.17
C LEU A 72 14.22 33.40 -4.36
N GLU A 73 15.26 32.58 -4.41
CA GLU A 73 16.55 32.87 -3.78
C GLU A 73 17.17 34.17 -4.32
N LYS A 74 17.09 34.41 -5.63
CA LYS A 74 17.55 35.68 -6.23
C LYS A 74 16.75 36.87 -5.75
N ILE A 75 15.43 36.74 -5.63
CA ILE A 75 14.56 37.80 -5.14
C ILE A 75 14.89 38.12 -3.67
N GLU A 76 15.05 37.09 -2.83
CA GLU A 76 15.46 37.23 -1.43
C GLU A 76 16.79 37.97 -1.31
N GLY A 77 17.83 37.53 -2.02
CA GLY A 77 19.14 38.19 -2.02
C GLY A 77 19.09 39.64 -2.50
N GLY A 78 18.26 39.94 -3.52
CA GLY A 78 18.05 41.30 -4.01
C GLY A 78 17.34 42.19 -2.99
N LEU A 79 16.35 41.66 -2.27
CA LEU A 79 15.64 42.37 -1.20
C LEU A 79 16.55 42.67 -0.01
N GLU A 80 17.42 41.75 0.37
CA GLU A 80 18.43 42.00 1.42
C GLU A 80 19.40 43.11 1.04
N GLN A 81 19.87 43.14 -0.21
CA GLN A 81 20.74 44.22 -0.70
C GLN A 81 20.02 45.57 -0.69
N LEU A 82 18.77 45.63 -1.13
CA LEU A 82 17.94 46.83 -1.05
C LEU A 82 17.80 47.32 0.41
N ALA A 83 17.54 46.41 1.35
CA ALA A 83 17.42 46.75 2.76
C ALA A 83 18.73 47.30 3.34
N LYS A 84 19.89 46.73 2.97
CA LYS A 84 21.21 47.23 3.36
C LYS A 84 21.46 48.65 2.82
N ASN A 85 21.16 48.87 1.54
CA ASN A 85 21.33 50.17 0.88
C ASN A 85 20.43 51.26 1.49
N LEU A 86 19.21 50.89 1.93
CA LEU A 86 18.29 51.82 2.60
C LEU A 86 18.70 52.15 4.05
N LYS A 87 19.42 51.26 4.73
CA LYS A 87 19.94 51.50 6.09
C LYS A 87 21.28 52.24 6.13
N SER A 88 22.05 52.21 5.04
CA SER A 88 23.36 52.89 4.97
C SER A 88 23.26 54.35 4.49
N LYS A 89 22.04 54.87 4.34
CA LYS A 89 21.74 56.24 3.93
C LYS A 89 21.00 56.94 5.07
#